data_AF-A0A1G4RU50-F1
#
_entry.id   AF-A0A1G4RU50-F1
#
_cell.length_a   1.000
_cell.length_b   1.000
_cell.length_c   1.000
_cell.angle_alpha   90.00
_cell.angle_beta   90.00
_cell.angle_gamma   90.00
#
_symmetry.space_group_name_H-M   'P 1'
#
loop_
_entity.id
_entity.type
_entity.pdbx_description
1 polymer ?
#
loop_
_entity_poly.entity_id
_entity_poly.type
_entity_poly.pdbx_seq_one_letter_code
_entity_poly.pdbx_strand_id
1 'polypeptide(L)'
;MKKLSISALFLFFLAHIAFTFPGSAEELQPPQASSGSGTQISGDIGQDTVWTKASSPYIVTTTVLIYDNVTLSIEPGVVVKFRDNTQLRVLGNLLVNGTQNEPVLFGPETPQSVPSWKGLDLEYIDTNTVRIKHAEFTGATAAIDAGTYPIVNKNPAIIDHVKFTNNQTALYGDIKNFNVASSVFENNGTAIRGSRIFVYDSLIRNNGGGVTDLGDSEERKDKDNIVVKSRIEGNRSYGLKGSGAIYDSIVTGNAYGAYVDRVFNGMFGTISIYLYDTKVSGNQIGLLSTTGDPENTIRFKRGELSDNAVGFDGAIPVTESNILRNGWNGVINTYNSSDPVPLQNNYWGTTDEQEVASKLKLGSDIQVNYVPLATAPFEAPADAPVWPANSELKLEGKGIVGKIILSCLGPDSITCCIETENC
;
A
#
# COMPACT_ATOMS: atom_id res chain seq x y z
N MET A 1 -23.40 -51.88 -28.01
CA MET A 1 -21.97 -51.76 -27.67
C MET A 1 -21.63 -50.28 -27.50
N LYS A 2 -21.69 -49.79 -26.26
CA LYS A 2 -21.37 -48.40 -25.88
C LYS A 2 -19.95 -48.39 -25.30
N LYS A 3 -19.09 -47.50 -25.77
CA LYS A 3 -17.73 -47.27 -25.25
C LYS A 3 -17.83 -46.42 -23.97
N LEU A 4 -17.29 -46.93 -22.86
CA LEU A 4 -16.91 -46.15 -21.69
C LEU A 4 -15.60 -45.41 -22.00
N SER A 5 -15.47 -44.15 -21.58
CA SER A 5 -14.21 -43.40 -21.57
C SER A 5 -14.09 -42.62 -20.27
N ILE A 6 -13.42 -43.26 -19.31
CA ILE A 6 -12.45 -42.72 -18.32
C ILE A 6 -12.74 -41.30 -17.81
N SER A 7 -13.64 -41.22 -16.83
CA SER A 7 -13.66 -40.18 -15.79
C SER A 7 -12.94 -40.73 -14.56
N ALA A 8 -11.63 -40.50 -14.42
CA ALA A 8 -10.89 -40.66 -13.17
C ALA A 8 -9.42 -40.27 -13.39
N LEU A 9 -9.04 -39.03 -13.05
CA LEU A 9 -7.71 -38.68 -12.55
C LEU A 9 -7.72 -37.19 -12.18
N PHE A 10 -8.07 -36.83 -10.95
CA PHE A 10 -7.61 -35.61 -10.25
C PHE A 10 -8.16 -35.64 -8.82
N LEU A 11 -7.55 -36.51 -8.00
CA LEU A 11 -7.68 -36.54 -6.55
C LEU A 11 -6.39 -37.17 -6.02
N PHE A 12 -5.82 -36.54 -4.98
CA PHE A 12 -4.56 -36.82 -4.27
C PHE A 12 -3.29 -36.14 -4.78
N PHE A 13 -3.03 -34.93 -4.26
CA PHE A 13 -1.71 -34.59 -3.69
C PHE A 13 -1.90 -33.57 -2.54
N LEU A 14 -2.30 -34.07 -1.37
CA LEU A 14 -2.24 -33.35 -0.10
C LEU A 14 -1.00 -33.90 0.62
N ALA A 15 0.17 -33.39 0.26
CA ALA A 15 1.40 -33.66 0.98
C ALA A 15 1.64 -32.53 1.98
N HIS A 16 1.35 -32.80 3.25
CA HIS A 16 1.87 -32.03 4.37
C HIS A 16 3.39 -32.18 4.39
N ILE A 17 4.11 -31.22 3.83
CA ILE A 17 5.53 -31.06 4.15
C ILE A 17 5.57 -30.35 5.50
N ALA A 18 5.69 -31.14 6.57
CA ALA A 18 6.12 -30.65 7.86
C ALA A 18 7.58 -30.18 7.70
N PHE A 19 7.78 -28.87 7.54
CA PHE A 19 9.08 -28.26 7.78
C PHE A 19 9.36 -28.37 9.28
N THR A 20 10.17 -29.35 9.65
CA THR A 20 10.86 -29.34 10.94
C THR A 20 11.97 -28.30 10.83
N PHE A 21 11.79 -27.15 11.48
CA PHE A 21 12.87 -26.20 11.70
C PHE A 21 13.64 -26.65 12.96
N PRO A 22 14.90 -27.10 12.86
CA PRO A 22 15.76 -27.22 14.02
C PRO A 22 16.36 -25.83 14.27
N GLY A 23 15.77 -25.11 15.22
CA GLY A 23 16.23 -23.80 15.62
C GLY A 23 15.13 -23.11 16.39
N SER A 24 15.18 -23.21 17.71
CA SER A 24 14.39 -22.37 18.59
C SER A 24 14.69 -20.91 18.23
N ALA A 25 13.78 -20.28 17.52
CA ALA A 25 13.70 -18.83 17.52
C ALA A 25 13.49 -18.45 18.99
N GLU A 26 14.51 -17.84 19.57
CA GLU A 26 14.36 -17.06 20.80
C GLU A 26 13.33 -15.99 20.44
N GLU A 27 12.07 -16.25 20.80
CA GLU A 27 10.98 -15.30 20.66
C GLU A 27 11.40 -14.05 21.41
N LEU A 28 11.70 -12.97 20.68
CA LEU A 28 11.90 -11.66 21.26
C LEU A 28 10.61 -11.30 21.99
N GLN A 29 10.59 -11.58 23.29
CA GLN A 29 9.48 -11.23 24.14
C GLN A 29 9.27 -9.72 24.01
N PRO A 30 8.03 -9.24 23.76
CA PRO A 30 7.74 -7.82 23.85
C PRO A 30 8.20 -7.32 25.23
N PRO A 31 8.71 -6.08 25.32
CA PRO A 31 9.24 -5.55 26.58
C PRO A 31 8.23 -5.80 27.70
N GLN A 32 8.66 -6.58 28.70
CA GLN A 32 7.84 -6.96 29.84
C GLN A 32 7.27 -5.69 30.46
N ALA A 33 5.94 -5.57 30.42
CA ALA A 33 5.22 -4.46 31.01
C ALA A 33 5.49 -4.43 32.51
N SER A 34 6.26 -3.44 32.98
CA SER A 34 6.22 -3.09 34.40
C SER A 34 4.79 -2.65 34.73
N SER A 35 4.22 -3.25 35.77
CA SER A 35 2.93 -2.88 36.37
C SER A 35 3.05 -1.55 37.12
N GLY A 36 3.44 -0.49 36.43
CA GLY A 36 3.33 0.87 36.92
C GLY A 36 1.88 1.34 36.86
N SER A 37 1.45 2.07 37.87
CA SER A 37 0.20 2.84 37.87
C SER A 37 0.30 3.95 36.82
N GLY A 38 0.09 3.63 35.55
CA GLY A 38 0.06 4.60 34.46
C GLY A 38 -1.04 5.66 34.65
N THR A 39 -0.89 6.81 34.01
CA THR A 39 -1.89 7.88 34.02
C THR A 39 -3.17 7.40 33.33
N GLN A 40 -4.24 7.23 34.12
CA GLN A 40 -5.51 6.74 33.60
C GLN A 40 -6.22 7.84 32.81
N ILE A 41 -6.59 7.54 31.57
CA ILE A 41 -7.40 8.41 30.72
C ILE A 41 -8.74 7.74 30.51
N SER A 42 -9.81 8.37 31.01
CA SER A 42 -11.18 7.84 30.96
C SER A 42 -12.22 8.86 30.50
N GLY A 43 -11.82 10.11 30.31
CA GLY A 43 -12.68 11.21 29.89
C GLY A 43 -12.13 11.90 28.64
N ASP A 44 -13.01 12.59 27.95
CA ASP A 44 -12.68 13.34 26.74
C ASP A 44 -11.68 14.47 27.01
N ILE A 45 -10.93 14.82 25.97
CA ILE A 45 -9.96 15.91 25.98
C ILE A 45 -10.65 17.15 25.40
N GLY A 46 -11.22 17.95 26.30
CA GLY A 46 -11.97 19.16 25.97
C GLY A 46 -11.17 20.47 25.97
N GLN A 47 -9.88 20.41 26.28
CA GLN A 47 -8.95 21.55 26.22
C GLN A 47 -7.55 21.07 25.82
N ASP A 48 -6.72 21.99 25.31
CA ASP A 48 -5.35 21.68 24.90
C ASP A 48 -4.61 20.94 26.02
N THR A 49 -4.05 19.80 25.65
CA THR A 49 -3.47 18.85 26.60
C THR A 49 -2.14 18.35 26.07
N VAL A 50 -1.16 18.25 26.96
CA VAL A 50 0.14 17.65 26.66
C VAL A 50 0.28 16.34 27.43
N TRP A 51 0.51 15.26 26.70
CA TRP A 51 0.95 14.00 27.28
C TRP A 51 2.47 13.98 27.37
N THR A 52 2.97 14.06 28.60
CA THR A 52 4.40 14.19 28.89
C THR A 52 5.06 12.84 29.14
N LYS A 53 6.34 12.73 28.84
CA LYS A 53 7.10 11.51 29.14
C LYS A 53 7.10 11.18 30.63
N ALA A 54 7.13 12.20 31.50
CA ALA A 54 7.16 12.05 32.96
C ALA A 54 5.90 11.38 33.53
N SER A 55 4.76 11.51 32.84
CA SER A 55 3.48 10.91 33.22
C SER A 55 3.15 9.63 32.46
N SER A 56 4.09 9.12 31.66
CA SER A 56 3.96 7.87 30.90
C SER A 56 4.10 6.64 31.82
N PRO A 57 3.39 5.51 31.56
CA PRO A 57 2.46 5.29 30.46
C PRO A 57 1.11 5.97 30.66
N TYR A 58 0.49 6.39 29.56
CA TYR A 58 -0.93 6.79 29.52
C TYR A 58 -1.77 5.55 29.24
N ILE A 59 -2.80 5.29 30.04
CA ILE A 59 -3.66 4.12 29.92
C ILE A 59 -5.06 4.60 29.56
N VAL A 60 -5.44 4.41 28.30
CA VAL A 60 -6.76 4.72 27.76
C VAL A 60 -7.72 3.61 28.18
N THR A 61 -8.63 3.94 29.08
CA THR A 61 -9.52 2.97 29.75
C THR A 61 -10.92 2.91 29.18
N THR A 62 -11.31 3.92 28.40
CA THR A 62 -12.56 4.06 27.67
C THR A 62 -12.26 4.67 26.30
N THR A 63 -13.22 4.72 25.38
CA THR A 63 -13.06 5.56 24.19
C THR A 63 -12.96 7.02 24.61
N VAL A 64 -11.92 7.72 24.14
CA VAL A 64 -11.64 9.12 24.44
C VAL A 64 -11.79 9.94 23.16
N LEU A 65 -12.54 11.04 23.22
CA LEU A 65 -12.64 12.00 22.12
C LEU A 65 -11.75 13.22 22.40
N ILE A 66 -10.93 13.60 21.42
CA ILE A 66 -10.32 14.93 21.35
C ILE A 66 -11.32 15.85 20.67
N TYR A 67 -11.82 16.87 21.36
CA TYR A 67 -12.85 17.76 20.81
C TYR A 67 -12.34 18.61 19.65
N ASP A 68 -13.26 19.13 18.85
CA ASP A 68 -12.94 20.09 17.78
C ASP A 68 -12.17 21.30 18.35
N ASN A 69 -11.20 21.81 17.58
CA ASN A 69 -10.29 22.90 17.92
C ASN A 69 -9.42 22.66 19.17
N VAL A 70 -9.40 21.44 19.73
CA VAL A 70 -8.53 21.06 20.83
C VAL A 70 -7.31 20.31 20.32
N THR A 71 -6.15 20.58 20.89
CA THR A 71 -4.89 19.92 20.54
C THR A 71 -4.44 18.96 21.61
N LEU A 72 -4.28 17.68 21.25
CA LEU A 72 -3.47 16.74 22.01
C LEU A 72 -2.05 16.72 21.45
N SER A 73 -1.07 17.11 22.26
CA SER A 73 0.35 16.96 21.95
C SER A 73 0.96 15.83 22.77
N ILE A 74 1.66 14.91 22.12
CA ILE A 74 2.32 13.76 22.76
C ILE A 74 3.83 13.94 22.61
N GLU A 75 4.54 14.00 23.74
CA GLU A 75 5.99 14.19 23.81
C GLU A 75 6.77 12.94 23.35
N PRO A 76 8.07 13.10 22.97
CA PRO A 76 8.95 11.99 22.69
C PRO A 76 9.00 10.95 23.82
N GLY A 77 9.09 9.66 23.46
CA GLY A 77 9.25 8.56 24.41
C GLY A 77 8.00 8.22 25.23
N VAL A 78 6.84 8.83 24.95
CA VAL A 78 5.58 8.47 25.60
C VAL A 78 5.10 7.10 25.13
N VAL A 79 4.71 6.27 26.10
CA VAL A 79 3.95 5.03 25.89
C VAL A 79 2.45 5.30 26.14
N VAL A 80 1.61 4.94 25.17
CA VAL A 80 0.15 4.98 25.22
C VAL A 80 -0.38 3.54 25.11
N LYS A 81 -1.12 3.12 26.14
CA LYS A 81 -1.70 1.78 26.25
C LYS A 81 -3.21 1.86 26.19
N PHE A 82 -3.85 0.91 25.50
CA PHE A 82 -5.30 0.87 25.34
C PHE A 82 -5.89 -0.38 25.99
N ARG A 83 -6.95 -0.20 26.80
CA ARG A 83 -7.81 -1.32 27.20
C ARG A 83 -8.51 -1.93 26.00
N ASP A 84 -8.92 -3.19 26.15
CA ASP A 84 -9.62 -3.89 25.10
C ASP A 84 -10.85 -3.12 24.61
N ASN A 85 -11.03 -3.09 23.30
CA ASN A 85 -12.11 -2.40 22.58
C ASN A 85 -12.17 -0.88 22.78
N THR A 86 -11.12 -0.24 23.30
CA THR A 86 -11.01 1.22 23.38
C THR A 86 -10.29 1.82 22.16
N GLN A 87 -10.44 3.14 21.99
CA GLN A 87 -9.85 3.89 20.87
C GLN A 87 -9.70 5.37 21.24
N LEU A 88 -8.87 6.09 20.50
CA LEU A 88 -8.80 7.55 20.56
C LEU A 88 -9.48 8.11 19.32
N ARG A 89 -10.58 8.85 19.50
CA ARG A 89 -11.27 9.57 18.43
C ARG A 89 -10.71 10.97 18.32
N VAL A 90 -10.36 11.39 17.12
CA VAL A 90 -9.62 12.62 16.85
C VAL A 90 -10.51 13.56 16.03
N LEU A 91 -11.38 14.31 16.71
CA LEU A 91 -12.11 15.43 16.10
C LEU A 91 -11.28 16.72 16.14
N GLY A 92 -10.36 16.89 17.10
CA GLY A 92 -9.42 18.00 17.14
C GLY A 92 -8.10 17.74 16.42
N ASN A 93 -7.03 18.37 16.90
CA ASN A 93 -5.67 18.18 16.43
C ASN A 93 -4.94 17.10 17.23
N LEU A 94 -4.09 16.33 16.55
CA LEU A 94 -3.21 15.35 17.17
C LEU A 94 -1.77 15.56 16.67
N LEU A 95 -0.87 15.86 17.60
CA LEU A 95 0.55 16.06 17.35
C LEU A 95 1.36 15.00 18.12
N VAL A 96 1.84 13.97 17.43
CA VAL A 96 2.71 12.95 18.01
C VAL A 96 4.15 13.27 17.63
N ASN A 97 4.93 13.72 18.61
CA ASN A 97 6.27 14.27 18.41
C ASN A 97 7.36 13.30 18.88
N GLY A 98 7.34 12.06 18.39
CA GLY A 98 8.43 11.12 18.66
C GLY A 98 9.75 11.59 18.05
N THR A 99 10.85 10.96 18.47
CA THR A 99 12.15 11.08 17.80
C THR A 99 12.70 9.71 17.48
N GLN A 100 13.72 9.63 16.61
CA GLN A 100 14.39 8.36 16.29
C GLN A 100 14.89 7.62 17.55
N ASN A 101 15.38 8.34 18.56
CA ASN A 101 15.89 7.76 19.80
C ASN A 101 14.79 7.49 20.84
N GLU A 102 13.68 8.22 20.75
CA GLU A 102 12.58 8.18 21.72
C GLU A 102 11.24 8.17 20.97
N PRO A 103 10.89 7.04 20.32
CA PRO A 103 9.64 6.94 19.61
C PRO A 103 8.44 6.93 20.57
N VAL A 104 7.28 7.37 20.10
CA VAL A 104 6.01 7.21 20.83
C VAL A 104 5.42 5.83 20.54
N LEU A 105 5.05 5.09 21.58
CA LEU A 105 4.57 3.70 21.45
C LEU A 105 3.07 3.62 21.71
N PHE A 106 2.28 3.16 20.73
CA PHE A 106 0.86 2.86 20.86
C PHE A 106 0.65 1.35 20.82
N GLY A 107 -0.02 0.81 21.84
CA GLY A 107 -0.30 -0.62 21.88
C GLY A 107 -1.34 -1.03 22.92
N PRO A 108 -1.66 -2.32 23.00
CA PRO A 108 -2.62 -2.83 23.97
C PRO A 108 -2.07 -2.73 25.41
N GLU A 109 -2.95 -2.55 26.38
CA GLU A 109 -2.59 -2.60 27.81
C GLU A 109 -2.10 -4.01 28.20
N THR A 110 -2.74 -5.04 27.64
CA THR A 110 -2.42 -6.45 27.86
C THR A 110 -2.19 -7.19 26.53
N PRO A 111 -1.20 -8.09 26.45
CA PRO A 111 -0.82 -8.75 25.19
C PRO A 111 -1.74 -9.92 24.80
N GLN A 112 -2.83 -10.20 25.51
CA GLN A 112 -3.52 -11.50 25.45
C GLN A 112 -4.47 -11.69 24.25
N SER A 113 -4.93 -10.63 23.60
CA SER A 113 -5.85 -10.72 22.46
C SER A 113 -5.49 -9.68 21.40
N VAL A 114 -4.76 -10.05 20.34
CA VAL A 114 -4.46 -9.15 19.22
C VAL A 114 -5.37 -9.48 18.03
N PRO A 115 -6.11 -8.52 17.43
CA PRO A 115 -6.20 -7.11 17.82
C PRO A 115 -6.98 -6.91 19.13
N SER A 116 -6.49 -6.02 20.00
CA SER A 116 -7.08 -5.77 21.34
C SER A 116 -7.80 -4.43 21.40
N TRP A 117 -7.25 -3.41 20.75
CA TRP A 117 -7.77 -2.05 20.74
C TRP A 117 -8.09 -1.63 19.31
N LYS A 118 -8.97 -0.63 19.13
CA LYS A 118 -9.53 -0.38 17.80
C LYS A 118 -8.63 0.48 16.92
N GLY A 119 -7.91 1.45 17.49
CA GLY A 119 -7.09 2.37 16.70
C GLY A 119 -7.11 3.83 17.15
N LEU A 120 -6.45 4.66 16.35
CA LEU A 120 -6.73 6.08 16.27
C LEU A 120 -7.78 6.31 15.18
N ASP A 121 -8.95 6.76 15.59
CA ASP A 121 -10.09 7.05 14.71
C ASP A 121 -10.08 8.55 14.37
N LEU A 122 -9.62 8.86 13.16
CA LEU A 122 -9.53 10.22 12.64
C LEU A 122 -10.91 10.64 12.12
N GLU A 123 -11.61 11.40 12.94
CA GLU A 123 -12.95 11.89 12.63
C GLU A 123 -12.91 12.92 11.50
N TYR A 124 -14.05 13.04 10.82
CA TYR A 124 -14.21 13.93 9.68
C TYR A 124 -14.27 15.39 10.11
N ILE A 125 -13.19 16.14 9.84
CA ILE A 125 -13.19 17.61 9.93
C ILE A 125 -12.06 18.23 9.09
N ASP A 126 -12.41 19.17 8.20
CA ASP A 126 -11.46 19.76 7.24
C ASP A 126 -10.31 20.56 7.88
N THR A 127 -10.47 20.98 9.13
CA THR A 127 -9.53 21.86 9.84
C THR A 127 -8.55 21.13 10.74
N ASN A 128 -8.74 19.83 11.01
CA ASN A 128 -7.85 19.15 11.95
C ASN A 128 -6.44 18.96 11.40
N THR A 129 -5.45 19.23 12.24
CA THR A 129 -4.06 18.90 11.98
C THR A 129 -3.72 17.59 12.67
N VAL A 130 -3.39 16.57 11.87
CA VAL A 130 -2.90 15.28 12.37
C VAL A 130 -1.48 15.08 11.84
N ARG A 131 -0.50 15.07 12.74
CA ARG A 131 0.91 14.86 12.43
C ARG A 131 1.48 13.81 13.38
N ILE A 132 2.01 12.73 12.82
CA ILE A 132 2.55 11.62 13.57
C ILE A 132 3.98 11.36 13.11
N LYS A 133 4.93 11.58 14.02
CA LYS A 133 6.36 11.38 13.77
C LYS A 133 6.97 10.37 14.71
N HIS A 134 7.83 9.49 14.19
CA HIS A 134 8.60 8.52 14.97
C HIS A 134 7.74 7.80 16.02
N ALA A 135 6.74 7.07 15.55
CA ALA A 135 5.83 6.32 16.40
C ALA A 135 5.81 4.85 16.02
N GLU A 136 5.40 3.99 16.95
CA GLU A 136 5.12 2.58 16.69
C GLU A 136 3.68 2.26 17.07
N PHE A 137 2.96 1.58 16.18
CA PHE A 137 1.61 1.08 16.40
C PHE A 137 1.59 -0.43 16.35
N THR A 138 1.10 -1.05 17.43
CA THR A 138 0.99 -2.50 17.51
C THR A 138 -0.33 -2.99 18.07
N GLY A 139 -0.81 -4.11 17.54
CA GLY A 139 -1.95 -4.85 18.08
C GLY A 139 -3.33 -4.19 17.92
N ALA A 140 -3.48 -3.26 16.99
CA ALA A 140 -4.74 -2.57 16.70
C ALA A 140 -5.60 -3.32 15.67
N THR A 141 -6.92 -3.12 15.72
CA THR A 141 -7.84 -3.48 14.62
C THR A 141 -7.51 -2.68 13.37
N ALA A 142 -7.48 -1.35 13.48
CA ALA A 142 -6.95 -0.44 12.47
C ALA A 142 -6.05 0.58 13.20
N ALA A 143 -4.73 0.54 13.01
CA ALA A 143 -3.86 1.41 13.82
C ALA A 143 -4.17 2.90 13.62
N ILE A 144 -4.41 3.32 12.38
CA ILE A 144 -5.01 4.60 12.05
C ILE A 144 -6.17 4.34 11.09
N ASP A 145 -7.35 4.82 11.48
CA ASP A 145 -8.62 4.70 10.75
C ASP A 145 -9.10 6.10 10.39
N ALA A 146 -9.44 6.35 9.14
CA ALA A 146 -10.12 7.56 8.69
C ALA A 146 -11.36 7.23 7.84
N GLY A 147 -12.14 6.21 8.22
CA GLY A 147 -13.50 5.94 7.74
C GLY A 147 -13.70 5.79 6.22
N THR A 148 -14.98 5.77 5.81
CA THR A 148 -15.42 5.54 4.41
C THR A 148 -16.48 6.51 3.86
N TYR A 149 -16.79 7.59 4.58
CA TYR A 149 -17.84 8.54 4.24
C TYR A 149 -17.48 9.45 3.02
N PRO A 150 -18.44 9.81 2.13
CA PRO A 150 -18.16 10.40 0.81
C PRO A 150 -17.54 11.81 0.76
N ILE A 151 -17.21 12.44 1.88
CA ILE A 151 -16.70 13.82 1.89
C ILE A 151 -15.20 13.79 2.16
N VAL A 152 -14.42 14.39 1.26
CA VAL A 152 -12.95 14.40 1.34
C VAL A 152 -12.51 15.51 2.26
N ASN A 153 -11.84 15.13 3.35
CA ASN A 153 -11.13 16.07 4.21
C ASN A 153 -9.92 16.62 3.44
N LYS A 154 -9.86 17.95 3.25
CA LYS A 154 -8.78 18.59 2.49
C LYS A 154 -7.43 18.58 3.20
N ASN A 155 -7.40 18.48 4.54
CA ASN A 155 -6.14 18.53 5.30
C ASN A 155 -5.54 17.12 5.46
N PRO A 156 -4.43 16.81 4.79
CA PRO A 156 -3.85 15.48 4.85
C PRO A 156 -3.32 15.15 6.25
N ALA A 157 -3.50 13.92 6.69
CA ALA A 157 -2.76 13.40 7.83
C ALA A 157 -1.32 13.09 7.40
N ILE A 158 -0.35 13.61 8.16
CA ILE A 158 1.08 13.43 7.87
C ILE A 158 1.64 12.34 8.79
N ILE A 159 2.22 11.30 8.19
CA ILE A 159 2.79 10.13 8.85
C ILE A 159 4.25 10.02 8.40
N ASP A 160 5.19 10.15 9.32
CA ASP A 160 6.62 10.31 9.02
C ASP A 160 7.46 9.46 9.98
N HIS A 161 8.25 8.51 9.47
CA HIS A 161 9.04 7.56 10.27
C HIS A 161 8.20 6.74 11.26
N VAL A 162 7.02 6.28 10.84
CA VAL A 162 6.13 5.48 11.69
C VAL A 162 6.26 4.00 11.35
N LYS A 163 6.25 3.16 12.39
CA LYS A 163 6.27 1.71 12.27
C LYS A 163 4.90 1.14 12.66
N PHE A 164 4.31 0.36 11.77
CA PHE A 164 3.07 -0.37 12.01
C PHE A 164 3.36 -1.86 12.02
N THR A 165 3.14 -2.52 13.15
CA THR A 165 3.40 -3.96 13.31
C THR A 165 2.27 -4.73 13.93
N ASN A 166 1.99 -5.93 13.43
CA ASN A 166 1.04 -6.86 14.03
C ASN A 166 -0.37 -6.27 14.25
N ASN A 167 -0.78 -5.34 13.38
CA ASN A 167 -2.14 -4.83 13.36
C ASN A 167 -2.98 -5.66 12.38
N GLN A 168 -4.30 -5.74 12.58
CA GLN A 168 -5.16 -6.34 11.57
C GLN A 168 -5.13 -5.50 10.29
N THR A 169 -5.27 -4.18 10.41
CA THR A 169 -5.00 -3.20 9.36
C THR A 169 -4.07 -2.12 9.94
N ALA A 170 -3.01 -1.74 9.24
CA ALA A 170 -2.13 -0.68 9.72
C ALA A 170 -2.71 0.71 9.40
N LEU A 171 -2.96 1.00 8.13
CA LEU A 171 -3.60 2.24 7.71
C LEU A 171 -4.90 1.94 6.97
N TYR A 172 -5.99 2.53 7.45
CA TYR A 172 -7.29 2.46 6.82
C TYR A 172 -7.86 3.85 6.57
N GLY A 173 -8.32 4.13 5.35
CA GLY A 173 -9.10 5.34 5.12
C GLY A 173 -9.42 5.64 3.67
N ASP A 174 -10.66 6.09 3.44
CA ASP A 174 -11.15 6.54 2.13
C ASP A 174 -11.60 8.00 2.13
N ILE A 175 -11.64 8.66 3.29
CA ILE A 175 -12.16 10.04 3.44
C ILE A 175 -11.07 11.09 3.57
N LYS A 176 -9.86 10.68 3.94
CA LYS A 176 -8.76 11.58 4.30
C LYS A 176 -7.54 11.27 3.44
N ASN A 177 -6.90 12.32 2.95
CA ASN A 177 -5.61 12.19 2.29
C ASN A 177 -4.55 11.79 3.33
N PHE A 178 -3.72 10.82 3.00
CA PHE A 178 -2.58 10.44 3.84
C PHE A 178 -1.29 10.69 3.07
N ASN A 179 -0.37 11.40 3.72
CA ASN A 179 1.01 11.53 3.25
C ASN A 179 1.90 10.72 4.18
N VAL A 180 2.36 9.58 3.69
CA VAL A 180 3.19 8.62 4.42
C VAL A 180 4.60 8.67 3.86
N ALA A 181 5.59 8.92 4.72
CA ALA A 181 7.00 8.96 4.35
C ALA A 181 7.84 8.12 5.31
N SER A 182 8.90 7.49 4.79
CA SER A 182 9.96 6.88 5.59
C SER A 182 9.46 5.85 6.60
N SER A 183 8.33 5.20 6.30
CA SER A 183 7.56 4.42 7.27
C SER A 183 7.63 2.92 6.97
N VAL A 184 7.37 2.10 7.98
CA VAL A 184 7.48 0.64 7.90
C VAL A 184 6.14 0.00 8.23
N PHE A 185 5.63 -0.82 7.32
CA PHE A 185 4.43 -1.64 7.50
C PHE A 185 4.84 -3.10 7.50
N GLU A 186 4.84 -3.75 8.66
CA GLU A 186 5.38 -5.09 8.83
C GLU A 186 4.44 -6.03 9.58
N ASN A 187 4.25 -7.26 9.08
CA ASN A 187 3.49 -8.31 9.76
C ASN A 187 2.03 -7.92 10.10
N ASN A 188 1.44 -6.99 9.35
CA ASN A 188 0.02 -6.65 9.50
C ASN A 188 -0.85 -7.60 8.68
N GLY A 189 -2.14 -7.69 9.01
CA GLY A 189 -3.10 -8.37 8.14
C GLY A 189 -3.18 -7.69 6.77
N THR A 190 -3.38 -6.37 6.75
CA THR A 190 -3.23 -5.51 5.57
C THR A 190 -2.40 -4.29 5.95
N ALA A 191 -1.41 -3.92 5.14
CA ALA A 191 -0.62 -2.73 5.42
C ALA A 191 -1.44 -1.45 5.19
N ILE A 192 -2.00 -1.31 3.98
CA ILE A 192 -2.73 -0.10 3.61
C ILE A 192 -4.01 -0.50 2.89
N ARG A 193 -5.14 -0.03 3.40
CA ARG A 193 -6.47 -0.27 2.81
C ARG A 193 -7.21 1.05 2.66
N GLY A 194 -7.56 1.42 1.44
CA GLY A 194 -8.35 2.61 1.17
C GLY A 194 -7.86 3.34 -0.08
N SER A 195 -8.08 4.64 -0.13
CA SER A 195 -7.85 5.49 -1.30
C SER A 195 -7.23 6.84 -0.88
N ARG A 196 -6.57 7.55 -1.82
CA ARG A 196 -5.87 8.84 -1.61
C ARG A 196 -4.70 8.77 -0.64
N ILE A 197 -3.96 7.68 -0.69
CA ILE A 197 -2.79 7.46 0.16
C ILE A 197 -1.54 7.61 -0.69
N PHE A 198 -0.74 8.62 -0.37
CA PHE A 198 0.58 8.83 -0.93
C PHE A 198 1.63 8.22 0.00
N VAL A 199 2.43 7.29 -0.53
CA VAL A 199 3.48 6.56 0.20
C VAL A 199 4.81 6.81 -0.48
N TYR A 200 5.79 7.28 0.28
CA TYR A 200 7.13 7.61 -0.21
C TYR A 200 8.21 6.97 0.66
N ASP A 201 9.28 6.48 0.03
CA ASP A 201 10.48 5.95 0.71
C ASP A 201 10.16 5.01 1.88
N SER A 202 9.19 4.12 1.67
CA SER A 202 8.64 3.30 2.73
C SER A 202 8.84 1.82 2.45
N LEU A 203 8.72 1.02 3.51
CA LEU A 203 8.88 -0.43 3.47
C LEU A 203 7.57 -1.12 3.83
N ILE A 204 6.98 -1.85 2.89
CA ILE A 204 5.75 -2.61 3.08
C ILE A 204 6.07 -4.09 2.96
N ARG A 205 6.21 -4.79 4.10
CA ARG A 205 6.71 -6.16 4.10
C ARG A 205 5.97 -7.17 4.96
N ASN A 206 5.96 -8.43 4.53
CA ASN A 206 5.47 -9.57 5.30
C ASN A 206 4.03 -9.41 5.81
N ASN A 207 3.22 -8.58 5.14
CA ASN A 207 1.82 -8.40 5.49
C ASN A 207 0.97 -9.47 4.79
N GLY A 208 -0.29 -9.65 5.22
CA GLY A 208 -1.26 -10.47 4.47
C GLY A 208 -1.52 -9.88 3.07
N GLY A 209 -1.67 -8.56 2.98
CA GLY A 209 -1.67 -7.79 1.74
C GLY A 209 -0.92 -6.46 1.92
N GLY A 210 -0.30 -5.97 0.85
CA GLY A 210 0.39 -4.69 0.82
C GLY A 210 -0.59 -3.51 0.78
N VAL A 211 -0.75 -2.91 -0.40
CA VAL A 211 -1.67 -1.79 -0.62
C VAL A 211 -2.92 -2.27 -1.36
N THR A 212 -4.10 -1.90 -0.88
CA THR A 212 -5.33 -2.16 -1.62
C THR A 212 -6.25 -0.95 -1.63
N ASP A 213 -6.70 -0.61 -2.83
CA ASP A 213 -7.87 0.23 -3.07
C ASP A 213 -8.96 -0.67 -3.64
N LEU A 214 -10.17 -0.66 -3.10
CA LEU A 214 -11.25 -1.49 -3.66
C LEU A 214 -12.03 -0.77 -4.77
N GLY A 215 -11.63 0.46 -5.10
CA GLY A 215 -12.35 1.33 -6.00
C GLY A 215 -13.60 1.90 -5.33
N ASP A 216 -14.03 3.07 -5.81
CA ASP A 216 -15.35 3.62 -5.55
C ASP A 216 -15.87 4.19 -6.87
N SER A 217 -17.19 4.42 -6.95
CA SER A 217 -17.91 4.78 -8.18
C SER A 217 -17.18 5.83 -9.06
N GLU A 218 -17.42 5.79 -10.37
CA GLU A 218 -16.65 6.49 -11.45
C GLU A 218 -16.29 7.99 -11.24
N GLU A 219 -16.86 8.66 -10.25
CA GLU A 219 -16.56 10.03 -9.79
C GLU A 219 -15.23 10.15 -9.00
N ARG A 220 -14.36 9.13 -9.02
CA ARG A 220 -13.21 9.03 -8.10
C ARG A 220 -11.82 8.83 -8.74
N LYS A 221 -11.62 9.12 -10.04
CA LYS A 221 -10.34 8.90 -10.75
C LYS A 221 -9.14 9.71 -10.22
N ASP A 222 -9.37 10.72 -9.40
CA ASP A 222 -8.37 11.57 -8.75
C ASP A 222 -7.90 11.03 -7.38
N LYS A 223 -8.21 9.76 -7.06
CA LYS A 223 -8.18 9.27 -5.67
C LYS A 223 -7.41 7.97 -5.47
N ASP A 224 -6.64 7.59 -6.48
CA ASP A 224 -5.81 6.41 -6.46
C ASP A 224 -4.70 6.49 -5.42
N ASN A 225 -4.32 5.34 -4.86
CA ASN A 225 -3.11 5.24 -4.04
C ASN A 225 -1.86 5.38 -4.91
N ILE A 226 -0.86 6.10 -4.40
CA ILE A 226 0.40 6.32 -5.10
C ILE A 226 1.55 5.88 -4.20
N VAL A 227 2.37 4.96 -4.69
CA VAL A 227 3.55 4.45 -3.99
C VAL A 227 4.81 4.80 -4.78
N VAL A 228 5.78 5.45 -4.14
CA VAL A 228 6.99 5.99 -4.80
C VAL A 228 8.23 5.63 -4.00
N LYS A 229 9.33 5.28 -4.67
CA LYS A 229 10.64 5.03 -4.02
C LYS A 229 10.59 4.03 -2.88
N SER A 230 9.65 3.10 -2.94
CA SER A 230 9.31 2.22 -1.82
C SER A 230 9.63 0.77 -2.16
N ARG A 231 9.71 -0.06 -1.12
CA ARG A 231 9.91 -1.50 -1.24
C ARG A 231 8.67 -2.22 -0.75
N ILE A 232 8.06 -3.04 -1.60
CA ILE A 232 6.89 -3.86 -1.29
C ILE A 232 7.31 -5.33 -1.38
N GLU A 233 7.58 -5.96 -0.25
CA GLU A 233 8.27 -7.25 -0.22
C GLU A 233 7.63 -8.34 0.63
N GLY A 234 7.59 -9.57 0.12
CA GLY A 234 7.22 -10.74 0.93
C GLY A 234 5.76 -10.74 1.43
N ASN A 235 4.87 -9.92 0.86
CA ASN A 235 3.47 -9.92 1.28
C ASN A 235 2.77 -11.18 0.77
N ARG A 236 1.97 -11.80 1.63
CA ARG A 236 1.39 -13.13 1.40
C ARG A 236 0.51 -13.18 0.15
N SER A 237 -0.22 -12.10 -0.13
CA SER A 237 -1.16 -12.04 -1.26
C SER A 237 -0.69 -11.11 -2.37
N TYR A 238 -0.65 -9.80 -2.14
CA TYR A 238 -0.36 -8.83 -3.20
C TYR A 238 0.55 -7.70 -2.72
N GLY A 239 1.35 -7.16 -3.64
CA GLY A 239 2.02 -5.89 -3.43
C GLY A 239 1.04 -4.72 -3.52
N LEU A 240 0.35 -4.60 -4.65
CA LEU A 240 -0.77 -3.67 -4.82
C LEU A 240 -1.97 -4.35 -5.49
N LYS A 241 -3.17 -4.08 -4.97
CA LYS A 241 -4.43 -4.61 -5.50
C LYS A 241 -5.44 -3.50 -5.74
N GLY A 242 -6.15 -3.61 -6.86
CA GLY A 242 -7.23 -2.71 -7.23
C GLY A 242 -6.72 -1.51 -8.01
N SER A 243 -6.97 -0.28 -7.54
CA SER A 243 -6.57 0.94 -8.27
C SER A 243 -5.33 1.58 -7.64
N GLY A 244 -4.48 2.19 -8.45
CA GLY A 244 -3.27 2.82 -7.93
C GLY A 244 -2.14 3.01 -8.93
N ALA A 245 -1.05 3.58 -8.43
CA ALA A 245 0.19 3.68 -9.15
C ALA A 245 1.41 3.38 -8.29
N ILE A 246 2.42 2.76 -8.90
CA ILE A 246 3.72 2.48 -8.31
C ILE A 246 4.80 3.07 -9.22
N TYR A 247 5.71 3.85 -8.62
CA TYR A 247 6.79 4.54 -9.31
C TYR A 247 8.13 4.30 -8.64
N ASP A 248 9.18 4.09 -9.43
CA ASP A 248 10.57 4.04 -8.94
C ASP A 248 10.73 3.12 -7.71
N SER A 249 10.07 1.97 -7.74
CA SER A 249 9.91 1.11 -6.56
C SER A 249 10.33 -0.32 -6.85
N ILE A 250 10.44 -1.12 -5.79
CA ILE A 250 10.74 -2.54 -5.87
C ILE A 250 9.57 -3.33 -5.30
N VAL A 251 9.00 -4.23 -6.10
CA VAL A 251 7.92 -5.13 -5.71
C VAL A 251 8.42 -6.57 -5.84
N THR A 252 8.67 -7.23 -4.70
CA THR A 252 9.39 -8.51 -4.72
C THR A 252 8.88 -9.57 -3.74
N GLY A 253 8.92 -10.84 -4.15
CA GLY A 253 8.59 -11.95 -3.25
C GLY A 253 7.14 -12.01 -2.78
N ASN A 254 6.21 -11.31 -3.46
CA ASN A 254 4.78 -11.38 -3.17
C ASN A 254 4.15 -12.53 -3.96
N ALA A 255 2.95 -13.00 -3.59
CA ALA A 255 2.23 -13.94 -4.47
C ALA A 255 1.84 -13.24 -5.78
N TYR A 256 1.28 -12.03 -5.70
CA TYR A 256 1.04 -11.14 -6.84
C TYR A 256 1.83 -9.85 -6.66
N GLY A 257 2.62 -9.42 -7.66
CA GLY A 257 3.26 -8.11 -7.59
C GLY A 257 2.21 -6.99 -7.65
N ALA A 258 1.42 -6.97 -8.73
CA ALA A 258 0.23 -6.13 -8.87
C ALA A 258 -0.97 -6.95 -9.36
N TYR A 259 -2.17 -6.64 -8.87
CA TYR A 259 -3.37 -7.42 -9.13
C TYR A 259 -4.64 -6.57 -9.35
N VAL A 260 -5.28 -6.72 -10.50
CA VAL A 260 -6.62 -6.19 -10.80
C VAL A 260 -7.60 -7.33 -11.06
N ASP A 261 -8.79 -7.25 -10.44
CA ASP A 261 -9.83 -8.28 -10.57
C ASP A 261 -11.14 -7.77 -11.20
N ARG A 262 -11.73 -8.59 -12.08
CA ARG A 262 -13.01 -8.35 -12.77
C ARG A 262 -14.17 -8.11 -11.82
N VAL A 263 -14.22 -8.81 -10.69
CA VAL A 263 -15.34 -8.72 -9.72
C VAL A 263 -15.53 -7.29 -9.21
N PHE A 264 -14.42 -6.57 -9.00
CA PHE A 264 -14.48 -5.19 -8.51
C PHE A 264 -14.80 -4.19 -9.62
N ASN A 265 -14.36 -4.44 -10.86
CA ASN A 265 -14.66 -3.57 -12.01
C ASN A 265 -16.18 -3.45 -12.28
N GLY A 266 -16.94 -4.53 -12.08
CA GLY A 266 -18.39 -4.53 -12.24
C GLY A 266 -19.19 -3.90 -11.08
N MET A 267 -18.57 -3.70 -9.90
CA MET A 267 -19.25 -3.23 -8.70
C MET A 267 -18.79 -1.83 -8.24
N PHE A 268 -17.58 -1.41 -8.60
CA PHE A 268 -16.94 -0.19 -8.11
C PHE A 268 -16.34 0.72 -9.21
N GLY A 269 -16.58 0.44 -10.50
CA GLY A 269 -16.15 1.28 -11.62
C GLY A 269 -14.74 0.96 -12.15
N THR A 270 -14.13 1.94 -12.84
CA THR A 270 -12.81 1.81 -13.51
C THR A 270 -11.69 1.50 -12.52
N ILE A 271 -11.01 0.36 -12.67
CA ILE A 271 -9.87 -0.03 -11.82
C ILE A 271 -8.63 -0.24 -12.71
N SER A 272 -7.59 0.56 -12.49
CA SER A 272 -6.32 0.46 -13.21
C SER A 272 -5.14 0.55 -12.28
N ILE A 273 -4.08 -0.20 -12.57
CA ILE A 273 -2.79 -0.05 -11.90
C ILE A 273 -1.76 0.43 -12.90
N TYR A 274 -1.00 1.43 -12.51
CA TYR A 274 0.14 1.91 -13.30
C TYR A 274 1.44 1.57 -12.59
N LEU A 275 2.37 0.93 -13.30
CA LEU A 275 3.72 0.68 -12.80
C LEU A 275 4.71 1.28 -13.78
N TYR A 276 5.49 2.24 -13.30
CA TYR A 276 6.53 2.89 -14.08
C TYR A 276 7.86 2.86 -13.36
N ASP A 277 8.94 2.65 -14.10
CA ASP A 277 10.30 2.71 -13.56
C ASP A 277 10.46 1.77 -12.34
N THR A 278 9.68 0.69 -12.31
CA THR A 278 9.51 -0.19 -11.14
C THR A 278 10.05 -1.57 -11.46
N LYS A 279 10.75 -2.16 -10.50
CA LYS A 279 11.21 -3.55 -10.57
C LYS A 279 10.21 -4.48 -9.90
N VAL A 280 9.62 -5.38 -10.67
CA VAL A 280 8.70 -6.43 -10.21
C VAL A 280 9.38 -7.78 -10.37
N SER A 281 9.85 -8.35 -9.25
CA SER A 281 10.69 -9.55 -9.33
C SER A 281 10.52 -10.60 -8.25
N GLY A 282 10.71 -11.87 -8.59
CA GLY A 282 10.62 -12.97 -7.62
C GLY A 282 9.21 -13.22 -7.07
N ASN A 283 8.17 -12.74 -7.75
CA ASN A 283 6.77 -12.98 -7.36
C ASN A 283 6.27 -14.29 -8.00
N GLN A 284 5.20 -14.90 -7.46
CA GLN A 284 4.58 -16.04 -8.13
C GLN A 284 3.99 -15.62 -9.48
N ILE A 285 3.24 -14.51 -9.48
CA ILE A 285 2.86 -13.80 -10.70
C ILE A 285 3.26 -12.33 -10.52
N GLY A 286 4.03 -11.78 -11.46
CA GLY A 286 4.44 -10.39 -11.40
C GLY A 286 3.25 -9.45 -11.51
N LEU A 287 2.48 -9.56 -12.59
CA LEU A 287 1.30 -8.74 -12.86
C LEU A 287 0.10 -9.64 -13.19
N LEU A 288 -1.05 -9.45 -12.53
CA LEU A 288 -2.26 -10.23 -12.79
C LEU A 288 -3.45 -9.31 -13.09
N SER A 289 -4.10 -9.52 -14.22
CA SER A 289 -5.34 -8.83 -14.60
C SER A 289 -6.37 -9.83 -15.08
N THR A 290 -7.48 -9.97 -14.35
CA THR A 290 -8.57 -10.88 -14.72
C THR A 290 -9.74 -10.16 -15.43
N THR A 291 -9.64 -8.83 -15.61
CA THR A 291 -10.73 -8.02 -16.18
C THR A 291 -11.05 -8.46 -17.61
N GLY A 292 -10.02 -8.73 -18.42
CA GLY A 292 -10.17 -8.97 -19.86
C GLY A 292 -10.52 -7.69 -20.63
N ASP A 293 -10.37 -6.53 -19.99
CA ASP A 293 -10.71 -5.21 -20.50
C ASP A 293 -9.42 -4.37 -20.62
N PRO A 294 -9.05 -3.88 -21.82
CA PRO A 294 -7.85 -3.08 -22.03
C PRO A 294 -7.90 -1.68 -21.39
N GLU A 295 -9.07 -1.14 -21.10
CA GLU A 295 -9.21 0.16 -20.44
C GLU A 295 -8.97 0.05 -18.94
N ASN A 296 -9.37 -1.08 -18.35
CA ASN A 296 -9.36 -1.38 -16.92
C ASN A 296 -8.39 -2.52 -16.61
N THR A 297 -7.10 -2.23 -16.63
CA THR A 297 -6.05 -3.23 -16.47
C THR A 297 -4.79 -2.63 -15.86
N ILE A 298 -3.78 -3.46 -15.72
CA ILE A 298 -2.44 -3.05 -15.32
C ILE A 298 -1.69 -2.50 -16.54
N ARG A 299 -0.95 -1.41 -16.39
CA ARG A 299 -0.03 -0.88 -17.40
C ARG A 299 1.38 -0.82 -16.82
N PHE A 300 2.31 -1.49 -17.48
CA PHE A 300 3.70 -1.59 -17.07
C PHE A 300 4.61 -0.95 -18.12
N LYS A 301 5.47 -0.04 -17.69
CA LYS A 301 6.33 0.70 -18.62
C LYS A 301 7.67 1.10 -17.99
N ARG A 302 8.75 1.08 -18.78
CA ARG A 302 10.11 1.46 -18.33
C ARG A 302 10.59 0.73 -17.06
N GLY A 303 10.07 -0.46 -16.80
CA GLY A 303 10.39 -1.22 -15.60
C GLY A 303 11.21 -2.47 -15.87
N GLU A 304 11.47 -3.23 -14.82
CA GLU A 304 12.03 -4.58 -14.92
C GLU A 304 11.02 -5.59 -14.38
N LEU A 305 10.59 -6.53 -15.22
CA LEU A 305 9.76 -7.66 -14.85
C LEU A 305 10.60 -8.92 -14.93
N SER A 306 11.09 -9.41 -13.79
CA SER A 306 12.14 -10.43 -13.79
C SER A 306 12.00 -11.52 -12.72
N ASP A 307 12.51 -12.71 -13.03
CA ASP A 307 12.61 -13.80 -12.06
C ASP A 307 11.26 -14.20 -11.40
N ASN A 308 10.13 -13.88 -12.04
CA ASN A 308 8.80 -14.30 -11.58
C ASN A 308 8.46 -15.68 -12.18
N ALA A 309 7.63 -16.48 -11.51
CA ALA A 309 7.19 -17.74 -12.12
C ALA A 309 6.35 -17.50 -13.38
N VAL A 310 5.49 -16.47 -13.33
CA VAL A 310 4.85 -15.84 -14.50
C VAL A 310 5.09 -14.33 -14.45
N GLY A 311 5.61 -13.76 -15.53
CA GLY A 311 5.83 -12.31 -15.63
C GLY A 311 4.49 -11.57 -15.53
N PHE A 312 3.62 -11.76 -16.51
CA PHE A 312 2.27 -11.20 -16.48
C PHE A 312 1.21 -12.23 -16.91
N ASP A 313 0.03 -12.17 -16.29
CA ASP A 313 -1.14 -12.99 -16.62
C ASP A 313 -2.35 -12.08 -16.86
N GLY A 314 -2.91 -12.13 -18.07
CA GLY A 314 -3.98 -11.28 -18.54
C GLY A 314 -3.54 -10.29 -19.63
N ALA A 315 -4.53 -9.56 -20.16
CA ALA A 315 -4.32 -8.53 -21.17
C ALA A 315 -3.72 -7.26 -20.55
N ILE A 316 -2.39 -7.27 -20.40
CA ILE A 316 -1.62 -6.24 -19.70
C ILE A 316 -0.66 -5.60 -20.72
N PRO A 317 -0.83 -4.31 -21.03
CA PRO A 317 0.19 -3.57 -21.78
C PRO A 317 1.51 -3.53 -21.01
N VAL A 318 2.57 -4.06 -21.61
CA VAL A 318 3.94 -4.04 -21.08
C VAL A 318 4.84 -3.48 -22.16
N THR A 319 5.41 -2.28 -21.98
CA THR A 319 6.18 -1.62 -23.06
C THR A 319 7.46 -0.99 -22.56
N GLU A 320 8.44 -0.82 -23.44
CA GLU A 320 9.71 -0.12 -23.12
C GLU A 320 10.40 -0.69 -21.86
N SER A 321 10.31 -2.00 -21.61
CA SER A 321 10.68 -2.62 -20.35
C SER A 321 11.64 -3.80 -20.51
N ASN A 322 12.32 -4.16 -19.43
CA ASN A 322 13.13 -5.37 -19.34
C ASN A 322 12.28 -6.54 -18.87
N ILE A 323 12.20 -7.61 -19.67
CA ILE A 323 11.46 -8.82 -19.33
C ILE A 323 12.45 -9.97 -19.31
N LEU A 324 12.89 -10.36 -18.11
CA LEU A 324 14.09 -11.18 -17.94
C LEU A 324 13.84 -12.38 -17.04
N ARG A 325 14.26 -13.57 -17.48
CA ARG A 325 14.33 -14.77 -16.62
C ARG A 325 13.02 -15.16 -15.92
N ASN A 326 11.87 -14.75 -16.43
CA ASN A 326 10.59 -15.28 -15.96
C ASN A 326 10.42 -16.73 -16.46
N GLY A 327 9.67 -17.54 -15.72
CA GLY A 327 9.28 -18.89 -16.15
C GLY A 327 8.47 -18.82 -17.44
N TRP A 328 7.32 -18.14 -17.38
CA TRP A 328 6.60 -17.62 -18.53
C TRP A 328 6.74 -16.10 -18.57
N ASN A 329 7.01 -15.53 -19.74
CA ASN A 329 7.03 -14.07 -19.86
C ASN A 329 5.62 -13.51 -19.74
N GLY A 330 4.65 -14.14 -20.42
CA GLY A 330 3.25 -13.74 -20.43
C GLY A 330 2.30 -14.90 -20.65
N VAL A 331 1.14 -14.87 -19.97
CA VAL A 331 0.01 -15.76 -20.20
C VAL A 331 -1.22 -14.90 -20.48
N ILE A 332 -1.85 -15.03 -21.64
CA ILE A 332 -2.97 -14.19 -22.04
C ILE A 332 -4.06 -15.11 -22.57
N ASN A 333 -5.07 -15.39 -21.75
CA ASN A 333 -6.18 -16.30 -22.11
C ASN A 333 -7.53 -15.58 -22.22
N THR A 334 -7.63 -14.35 -21.71
CA THR A 334 -8.88 -13.58 -21.64
C THR A 334 -8.63 -12.17 -22.17
N TYR A 335 -9.26 -11.85 -23.30
CA TYR A 335 -9.14 -10.54 -23.92
C TYR A 335 -10.36 -10.24 -24.81
N ASN A 336 -11.04 -9.14 -24.53
CA ASN A 336 -12.31 -8.79 -25.17
C ASN A 336 -12.18 -7.58 -26.12
N SER A 337 -11.00 -7.38 -26.72
CA SER A 337 -10.77 -6.30 -27.68
C SER A 337 -10.26 -6.84 -29.02
N SER A 338 -10.60 -6.13 -30.09
CA SER A 338 -10.02 -6.36 -31.43
C SER A 338 -8.62 -5.78 -31.58
N ASP A 339 -8.26 -4.81 -30.73
CA ASP A 339 -6.93 -4.20 -30.77
C ASP A 339 -5.90 -5.17 -30.18
N PRO A 340 -4.67 -5.27 -30.69
CA PRO A 340 -3.64 -6.13 -30.09
C PRO A 340 -3.18 -5.64 -28.70
N VAL A 341 -2.78 -6.57 -27.82
CA VAL A 341 -2.13 -6.20 -26.54
C VAL A 341 -0.74 -5.60 -26.81
N PRO A 342 -0.45 -4.36 -26.35
CA PRO A 342 0.83 -3.70 -26.58
C PRO A 342 1.96 -4.35 -25.76
N LEU A 343 2.94 -4.93 -26.45
CA LEU A 343 4.13 -5.60 -25.89
C LEU A 343 5.44 -5.12 -26.54
N GLN A 344 5.40 -4.01 -27.28
CA GLN A 344 6.52 -3.54 -28.10
C GLN A 344 7.61 -2.82 -27.31
N ASN A 345 8.79 -2.68 -27.94
CA ASN A 345 9.97 -1.99 -27.42
C ASN A 345 10.52 -2.59 -26.12
N ASN A 346 10.21 -3.86 -25.83
CA ASN A 346 10.75 -4.53 -24.66
C ASN A 346 12.08 -5.21 -25.00
N TYR A 347 12.96 -5.27 -24.00
CA TYR A 347 14.14 -6.13 -24.03
C TYR A 347 13.81 -7.44 -23.33
N TRP A 348 13.78 -8.52 -24.10
CA TRP A 348 13.37 -9.85 -23.64
C TRP A 348 14.55 -10.75 -23.23
N GLY A 349 15.76 -10.17 -23.15
CA GLY A 349 17.01 -10.93 -23.00
C GLY A 349 17.59 -11.46 -24.32
N THR A 350 16.84 -11.33 -25.42
CA THR A 350 17.16 -11.84 -26.75
C THR A 350 16.48 -10.97 -27.81
N THR A 351 16.98 -11.00 -29.04
CA THR A 351 16.31 -10.43 -30.22
C THR A 351 15.73 -11.50 -31.14
N ASP A 352 15.77 -12.78 -30.72
CA ASP A 352 15.14 -13.88 -31.46
C ASP A 352 13.62 -13.90 -31.19
N GLU A 353 12.84 -13.53 -32.20
CA GLU A 353 11.37 -13.49 -32.11
C GLU A 353 10.76 -14.86 -31.78
N GLN A 354 11.35 -15.98 -32.24
CA GLN A 354 10.82 -17.31 -31.95
C GLN A 354 11.02 -17.68 -30.48
N GLU A 355 12.18 -17.32 -29.91
CA GLU A 355 12.47 -17.50 -28.50
C GLU A 355 11.49 -16.68 -27.63
N VAL A 356 11.27 -15.40 -27.98
CA VAL A 356 10.32 -14.53 -27.30
C VAL A 356 8.90 -15.11 -27.37
N ALA A 357 8.45 -15.47 -28.57
CA ALA A 357 7.13 -16.03 -28.80
C ALA A 357 6.92 -17.34 -28.03
N SER A 358 7.95 -18.19 -27.89
CA SER A 358 7.85 -19.46 -27.17
C SER A 358 7.54 -19.30 -25.67
N LYS A 359 7.81 -18.12 -25.10
CA LYS A 359 7.53 -17.76 -23.70
C LYS A 359 6.27 -16.92 -23.51
N LEU A 360 5.51 -16.70 -24.57
CA LEU A 360 4.19 -16.08 -24.54
C LEU A 360 3.13 -17.15 -24.80
N LYS A 361 2.28 -17.43 -23.81
CA LYS A 361 1.15 -18.35 -23.97
C LYS A 361 -0.10 -17.54 -24.31
N LEU A 362 -0.64 -17.75 -25.50
CA LEU A 362 -1.81 -17.02 -26.02
C LEU A 362 -3.01 -17.95 -26.20
N GLY A 363 -4.21 -17.44 -25.90
CA GLY A 363 -5.48 -18.03 -26.35
C GLY A 363 -5.64 -17.95 -27.88
N SER A 364 -6.55 -18.76 -28.43
CA SER A 364 -6.70 -18.98 -29.88
C SER A 364 -6.89 -17.70 -30.72
N ASP A 365 -7.57 -16.70 -30.15
CA ASP A 365 -8.02 -15.51 -30.88
C ASP A 365 -7.30 -14.23 -30.41
N ILE A 366 -6.22 -14.37 -29.62
CA ILE A 366 -5.53 -13.24 -28.99
C ILE A 366 -4.40 -12.74 -29.88
N GLN A 367 -4.44 -11.43 -30.16
CA GLN A 367 -3.38 -10.72 -30.86
C GLN A 367 -2.51 -9.93 -29.88
N VAL A 368 -1.20 -9.95 -30.12
CA VAL A 368 -0.20 -9.19 -29.37
C VAL A 368 0.69 -8.43 -30.35
N ASN A 369 1.19 -7.28 -29.92
CA ASN A 369 2.19 -6.52 -30.67
C ASN A 369 3.49 -6.45 -29.86
N TYR A 370 4.41 -7.41 -30.03
CA TYR A 370 5.68 -7.45 -29.29
C TYR A 370 6.87 -6.86 -30.06
N VAL A 371 6.64 -6.39 -31.28
CA VAL A 371 7.67 -5.78 -32.15
C VAL A 371 7.47 -4.27 -32.27
N PRO A 372 8.55 -3.49 -32.42
CA PRO A 372 9.95 -3.92 -32.51
C PRO A 372 10.52 -4.36 -31.15
N LEU A 373 11.56 -5.21 -31.19
CA LEU A 373 12.31 -5.65 -30.01
C LEU A 373 13.37 -4.61 -29.66
N ALA A 374 13.57 -4.33 -28.37
CA ALA A 374 14.74 -3.58 -27.94
C ALA A 374 15.99 -4.46 -28.06
N THR A 375 17.11 -3.87 -28.48
CA THR A 375 18.37 -4.59 -28.72
C THR A 375 19.28 -4.66 -27.49
N ALA A 376 18.97 -3.87 -26.46
CA ALA A 376 19.69 -3.81 -25.20
C ALA A 376 18.69 -3.59 -24.05
N PRO A 377 19.05 -3.96 -22.81
CA PRO A 377 18.26 -3.64 -21.65
C PRO A 377 17.93 -2.15 -21.58
N PHE A 378 16.69 -1.85 -21.19
CA PHE A 378 16.31 -0.51 -20.76
C PHE A 378 17.11 -0.17 -19.50
N GLU A 379 17.98 0.81 -19.58
CA GLU A 379 18.52 1.46 -18.39
C GLU A 379 17.58 2.61 -18.05
N ALA A 380 17.09 2.65 -16.82
CA ALA A 380 16.39 3.84 -16.34
C ALA A 380 17.35 5.03 -16.53
N PRO A 381 16.96 6.10 -17.24
CA PRO A 381 17.82 7.25 -17.40
C PRO A 381 18.27 7.76 -16.02
N ALA A 382 19.50 8.22 -15.87
CA ALA A 382 19.96 8.83 -14.61
C ALA A 382 19.12 10.06 -14.21
N ASP A 383 18.40 10.60 -15.19
CA ASP A 383 17.44 11.69 -15.21
C ASP A 383 16.02 11.21 -15.57
N ALA A 384 15.70 9.92 -15.38
CA ALA A 384 14.34 9.40 -15.53
C ALA A 384 13.43 10.35 -14.76
N PRO A 385 12.34 10.84 -15.35
CA PRO A 385 11.52 11.83 -14.69
C PRO A 385 11.07 11.25 -13.35
N VAL A 386 11.70 11.70 -12.27
CA VAL A 386 10.98 11.95 -11.03
C VAL A 386 9.79 12.75 -11.50
N TRP A 387 8.58 12.23 -11.33
CA TRP A 387 7.40 13.06 -11.54
C TRP A 387 7.72 14.40 -10.90
N PRO A 388 7.76 15.48 -11.69
CA PRO A 388 8.42 16.69 -11.26
C PRO A 388 7.77 17.16 -9.96
N ALA A 389 8.51 17.93 -9.16
CA ALA A 389 7.83 18.85 -8.25
C ALA A 389 6.69 19.50 -9.05
N ASN A 390 5.45 19.45 -8.52
CA ASN A 390 4.17 19.72 -9.21
C ASN A 390 3.47 18.56 -9.96
N SER A 391 3.37 17.35 -9.40
CA SER A 391 2.24 16.46 -9.75
C SER A 391 0.92 17.16 -9.37
N GLU A 392 0.23 17.72 -10.34
CA GLU A 392 -1.04 18.44 -10.17
C GLU A 392 -2.21 17.45 -10.01
N LEU A 393 -2.91 17.55 -8.88
CA LEU A 393 -4.29 17.08 -8.79
C LEU A 393 -5.18 18.17 -9.43
N LYS A 394 -5.62 17.97 -10.67
CA LYS A 394 -6.62 18.85 -11.30
C LYS A 394 -8.01 18.59 -10.70
N LEU A 395 -8.54 19.54 -9.93
CA LEU A 395 -9.97 19.59 -9.59
C LEU A 395 -10.69 20.44 -10.65
N GLU A 396 -11.35 19.81 -11.62
CA GLU A 396 -12.23 20.53 -12.55
C GLU A 396 -13.64 20.66 -11.95
N GLY A 397 -13.99 21.85 -11.49
CA GLY A 397 -15.33 22.19 -10.99
C GLY A 397 -15.52 23.69 -10.83
N LYS A 398 -16.69 24.20 -11.26
CA LYS A 398 -17.01 25.62 -11.40
C LYS A 398 -16.67 26.48 -10.18
N GLY A 399 -15.54 27.20 -10.23
CA GLY A 399 -15.34 28.43 -9.46
C GLY A 399 -14.33 28.42 -8.31
N ILE A 400 -13.54 27.36 -8.12
CA ILE A 400 -12.41 27.39 -7.17
C ILE A 400 -11.10 27.21 -7.94
N VAL A 401 -10.24 28.23 -7.90
CA VAL A 401 -8.87 28.16 -8.39
C VAL A 401 -7.96 28.17 -7.17
N GLY A 402 -7.21 27.09 -6.95
CA GLY A 402 -6.24 26.99 -5.86
C GLY A 402 -5.28 25.83 -6.11
N LYS A 403 -4.00 26.04 -5.79
CA LYS A 403 -2.87 25.15 -6.09
C LYS A 403 -2.38 24.45 -4.82
N ILE A 404 -2.02 23.17 -4.92
CA ILE A 404 -1.22 22.45 -3.90
C ILE A 404 0.14 22.15 -4.53
N ILE A 405 1.22 22.71 -3.97
CA ILE A 405 2.59 22.46 -4.43
C ILE A 405 3.26 21.53 -3.43
N LEU A 406 3.69 20.35 -3.87
CA LEU A 406 4.66 19.52 -3.17
C LEU A 406 6.03 19.77 -3.80
N SER A 407 6.94 20.39 -3.07
CA SER A 407 8.33 20.58 -3.50
C SER A 407 9.27 19.75 -2.63
N CYS A 408 10.05 18.87 -3.26
CA CYS A 408 11.13 18.13 -2.61
C CYS A 408 12.45 18.87 -2.91
N LEU A 409 13.06 19.51 -1.91
CA LEU A 409 14.33 20.21 -2.07
C LEU A 409 15.50 19.32 -1.64
N GLY A 410 16.07 18.59 -2.60
CA GLY A 410 17.43 18.05 -2.52
C GLY A 410 17.63 16.74 -1.74
N PRO A 411 18.83 16.14 -1.87
CA PRO A 411 19.13 14.78 -1.40
C PRO A 411 19.30 14.63 0.12
N ASP A 412 19.48 15.72 0.87
CA ASP A 412 19.88 15.66 2.29
C ASP A 412 18.85 16.24 3.30
N SER A 413 17.64 16.62 2.86
CA SER A 413 16.56 17.00 3.77
C SER A 413 15.18 16.93 3.10
N ILE A 414 14.33 15.98 3.50
CA ILE A 414 12.94 15.93 3.02
C ILE A 414 12.07 16.78 3.97
N THR A 415 11.84 18.04 3.60
CA THR A 415 10.75 18.83 4.16
C THR A 415 9.67 18.98 3.08
N CYS A 416 8.55 18.28 3.22
CA CYS A 416 7.39 18.46 2.34
C CYS A 416 6.54 19.61 2.88
N CYS A 417 6.52 20.75 2.19
CA CYS A 417 5.61 21.86 2.50
C CYS A 417 4.34 21.78 1.64
N ILE A 418 3.19 22.14 2.23
CA ILE A 418 1.92 22.38 1.52
C ILE A 418 1.71 23.90 1.56
N GLU A 419 1.82 24.57 0.41
CA GLU A 419 1.41 25.97 0.27
C GLU A 419 0.02 26.03 -0.35
N THR A 420 -0.90 26.78 0.27
CA THR A 420 -2.15 27.24 -0.36
C THR A 420 -2.01 28.73 -0.65
N GLU A 421 -2.40 29.18 -1.85
CA GLU A 421 -2.50 30.61 -2.18
C GLU A 421 -3.62 31.27 -1.35
N ASN A 422 -3.28 31.64 -0.12
CA ASN A 422 -3.80 32.74 0.67
C ASN A 422 -3.00 32.73 1.99
N CYS A 423 -1.98 33.57 2.07
CA CYS A 423 -1.24 33.86 3.29
C CYS A 423 -2.14 34.48 4.37
#